data_AF-A0A953MWC4-F1
#
_entry.id   AF-A0A953MWC4-F1
#
_cell.length_a   1.000
_cell.length_b   1.000
_cell.length_c   1.000
_cell.angle_alpha   90.00
_cell.angle_beta   90.00
_cell.angle_gamma   90.00
#
_symmetry.space_group_name_H-M   'P 1'
#
loop_
_entity.id
_entity.type
_entity.pdbx_description
1 polymer ?
#
loop_
_entity_poly.entity_id
_entity_poly.type
_entity_poly.pdbx_seq_one_letter_code
_entity_poly.pdbx_strand_id
1 'polypeptide(L)'
;MMRTTLIVLFAALLWMPAHAQDQSYADCLVKASSSWGQPCEKCEIYTGYKRDYSSVYQVQIRNICGEMMEVKMAMEEDNGTWRTFPVKTLAGGDTMSVFACRGTGKYLYWARRVNDTEIVLPSDGDIVSAYPGK
;
A
#
# COMPACT_ATOMS: atom_id res chain seq x y z
N MET A 1 -14.39 -4.91 -62.88
CA MET A 1 -15.03 -4.45 -61.62
C MET A 1 -14.69 -5.44 -60.51
N MET A 2 -13.56 -5.27 -59.81
CA MET A 2 -13.22 -5.94 -58.53
C MET A 2 -11.79 -5.54 -58.18
N ARG A 3 -11.59 -4.36 -57.56
CA ARG A 3 -10.25 -3.95 -57.07
C ARG A 3 -10.26 -2.92 -55.94
N THR A 4 -11.42 -2.38 -55.58
CA THR A 4 -11.57 -1.33 -54.55
C THR A 4 -12.17 -1.82 -53.22
N THR A 5 -12.63 -3.06 -53.14
CA THR A 5 -13.30 -3.63 -51.94
C THR A 5 -12.37 -4.32 -50.94
N LEU A 6 -11.04 -4.18 -51.07
CA LEU A 6 -10.08 -4.84 -50.16
C LEU A 6 -9.34 -3.87 -49.21
N ILE A 7 -9.45 -2.55 -49.44
CA ILE A 7 -8.72 -1.55 -48.65
C ILE A 7 -9.53 -1.08 -47.41
N VAL A 8 -10.87 -1.15 -47.47
CA VAL A 8 -11.72 -0.67 -46.37
C VAL A 8 -11.70 -1.59 -45.14
N LEU A 9 -11.42 -2.89 -45.32
CA LEU A 9 -11.37 -3.85 -44.21
C LEU A 9 -10.11 -3.75 -43.34
N PHE A 10 -9.01 -3.18 -43.85
CA PHE A 10 -7.78 -3.01 -43.06
C PHE A 10 -7.79 -1.74 -42.19
N ALA A 11 -8.62 -0.74 -42.51
CA ALA A 11 -8.69 0.51 -41.75
C ALA A 11 -9.52 0.39 -40.45
N ALA A 12 -10.39 -0.62 -40.33
CA ALA A 12 -11.24 -0.80 -39.14
C ALA A 12 -10.51 -1.48 -37.95
N LEU A 13 -9.31 -2.02 -38.15
CA LEU A 13 -8.52 -2.72 -37.11
C LEU A 13 -7.60 -1.79 -36.31
N LEU A 14 -7.50 -0.50 -36.65
CA LEU A 14 -6.60 0.46 -36.00
C LEU A 14 -7.26 1.33 -34.92
N TRP A 15 -8.51 1.05 -34.55
CA TRP A 15 -9.25 1.76 -33.50
C TRP A 15 -9.56 0.88 -32.28
N MET A 16 -8.62 0.02 -31.89
CA MET A 16 -8.61 -0.42 -30.49
C MET A 16 -8.02 0.74 -29.68
N PRO A 17 -8.79 1.46 -28.85
CA PRO A 17 -8.18 2.32 -27.85
C PRO A 17 -7.24 1.44 -27.03
N ALA A 18 -5.95 1.76 -27.08
CA ALA A 18 -5.00 1.22 -26.12
C ALA A 18 -5.43 1.76 -24.75
N HIS A 19 -6.27 1.00 -24.05
CA HIS A 19 -6.51 1.22 -22.64
C HIS A 19 -5.20 0.87 -21.94
N ALA A 20 -4.32 1.84 -21.79
CA ALA A 20 -3.38 1.84 -20.68
C ALA A 20 -4.24 1.88 -19.42
N GLN A 21 -4.67 0.72 -18.94
CA GLN A 21 -5.20 0.60 -17.59
C GLN A 21 -4.01 0.87 -16.69
N ASP A 22 -3.93 2.10 -16.20
CA ASP A 22 -3.15 2.47 -15.04
C ASP A 22 -3.69 1.64 -13.87
N GLN A 23 -3.26 0.38 -13.80
CA GLN A 23 -3.69 -0.56 -12.79
C GLN A 23 -3.10 -0.04 -11.49
N SER A 24 -3.95 0.47 -10.61
CA SER A 24 -3.51 0.88 -9.29
C SER A 24 -2.99 -0.36 -8.59
N TYR A 25 -1.66 -0.51 -8.50
CA TYR A 25 -1.03 -1.61 -7.78
C TYR A 25 -1.44 -1.64 -6.29
N ALA A 26 -2.08 -0.58 -5.79
CA ALA A 26 -2.77 -0.57 -4.50
C ALA A 26 -3.85 -1.67 -4.39
N ASP A 27 -4.51 -2.05 -5.48
CA ASP A 27 -5.54 -3.10 -5.49
C ASP A 27 -4.95 -4.50 -5.24
N CYS A 28 -3.64 -4.67 -5.45
CA CYS A 28 -2.90 -5.89 -5.13
C CYS A 28 -2.60 -6.05 -3.64
N LEU A 29 -2.82 -5.02 -2.82
CA LEU A 29 -2.56 -5.05 -1.39
C LEU A 29 -3.86 -5.22 -0.62
N VAL A 30 -4.00 -6.37 0.05
CA VAL A 30 -5.17 -6.67 0.88
C VAL A 30 -4.78 -6.83 2.33
N LYS A 31 -5.68 -6.43 3.24
CA LYS A 31 -5.52 -6.71 4.67
C LYS A 31 -5.69 -8.20 4.93
N ALA A 32 -4.60 -8.88 5.27
CA ALA A 32 -4.60 -10.28 5.67
C ALA A 32 -5.13 -10.46 7.10
N SER A 33 -4.70 -9.60 8.03
CA SER A 33 -5.17 -9.63 9.42
C SER A 33 -4.94 -8.28 10.11
N SER A 34 -5.61 -8.09 11.24
CA SER A 34 -5.38 -6.98 12.16
C SER A 34 -5.61 -7.42 13.59
N SER A 35 -4.86 -6.89 14.54
CA SER A 35 -4.94 -7.26 15.95
C SER A 35 -4.63 -6.08 16.87
N TRP A 36 -5.22 -6.12 18.06
CA TRP A 36 -4.89 -5.24 19.16
C TRP A 36 -4.15 -6.01 20.25
N GLY A 37 -3.37 -5.35 21.08
CA GLY A 37 -2.78 -5.98 22.27
C GLY A 37 -1.55 -6.84 22.00
N GLN A 38 -1.00 -6.84 20.78
CA GLN A 38 0.16 -7.68 20.46
C GLN A 38 1.44 -7.10 21.06
N PRO A 39 2.32 -7.94 21.65
CA PRO A 39 3.61 -7.51 22.13
C PRO A 39 4.42 -6.80 21.03
N CYS A 40 4.91 -5.60 21.34
CA CYS A 40 5.74 -4.82 20.43
C CYS A 40 6.86 -4.13 21.21
N GLU A 41 8.10 -4.54 20.96
CA GLU A 41 9.30 -3.98 21.61
C GLU A 41 9.50 -2.49 21.35
N LYS A 42 8.88 -1.95 20.30
CA LYS A 42 8.93 -0.53 19.95
C LYS A 42 7.85 0.31 20.64
N CYS A 43 6.97 -0.33 21.42
CA CYS A 43 5.80 0.28 22.06
C CYS A 43 5.71 -0.09 23.55
N GLU A 44 6.84 -0.15 24.23
CA GLU A 44 6.89 -0.49 25.65
C GLU A 44 6.27 0.61 26.51
N ILE A 45 4.99 0.43 26.85
CA ILE A 45 4.28 1.23 27.84
C ILE A 45 4.15 0.38 29.10
N TYR A 46 4.31 0.98 30.27
CA TYR A 46 4.21 0.27 31.54
C TYR A 46 2.98 0.71 32.32
N THR A 47 2.18 -0.26 32.74
CA THR A 47 1.07 -0.07 33.70
C THR A 47 1.50 -0.72 35.01
N GLY A 48 2.07 0.11 35.91
CA GLY A 48 2.81 -0.35 37.07
C GLY A 48 4.14 -1.00 36.66
N TYR A 49 4.36 -2.27 37.05
CA TYR A 49 5.57 -3.03 36.69
C TYR A 49 5.38 -3.95 35.46
N LYS A 50 4.19 -3.96 34.85
CA LYS A 50 3.87 -4.82 33.71
C LYS A 50 3.89 -4.02 32.42
N ARG A 51 4.47 -4.62 31.37
CA ARG A 51 4.37 -4.10 30.00
C ARG A 51 2.92 -4.22 29.54
N ASP A 52 2.40 -3.11 29.06
CA ASP A 52 1.04 -2.94 28.58
C ASP A 52 1.09 -2.64 27.08
N TYR A 53 0.51 -3.54 26.30
CA TYR A 53 0.41 -3.43 24.85
C TYR A 53 -1.04 -3.25 24.39
N SER A 54 -1.99 -3.03 25.30
CA SER A 54 -3.43 -2.97 25.00
C SER A 54 -3.76 -1.93 23.91
N SER A 55 -2.99 -0.84 23.83
CA SER A 55 -3.14 0.20 22.82
C SER A 55 -2.43 -0.07 21.50
N VAL A 56 -1.60 -1.12 21.43
CA VAL A 56 -0.86 -1.47 20.22
C VAL A 56 -1.83 -2.04 19.21
N TYR A 57 -1.89 -1.42 18.03
CA TYR A 57 -2.64 -1.92 16.88
C TYR A 57 -1.67 -2.38 15.80
N GLN A 58 -1.87 -3.58 15.28
CA GLN A 58 -1.04 -4.17 14.23
C GLN A 58 -1.90 -4.58 13.04
N VAL A 59 -1.38 -4.34 11.83
CA VAL A 59 -2.00 -4.76 10.57
C VAL A 59 -0.99 -5.58 9.78
N GLN A 60 -1.50 -6.61 9.11
CA GLN A 60 -0.77 -7.40 8.13
C GLN A 60 -1.37 -7.17 6.75
N ILE A 61 -0.57 -6.66 5.82
CA ILE A 61 -0.94 -6.45 4.42
C ILE A 61 -0.24 -7.49 3.57
N ARG A 62 -0.99 -8.14 2.68
CA ARG A 62 -0.49 -9.18 1.78
C ARG A 62 -0.57 -8.70 0.34
N ASN A 63 0.50 -8.97 -0.42
CA ASN A 63 0.47 -8.89 -1.87
C ASN A 63 -0.25 -10.12 -2.43
N ILE A 64 -1.40 -9.93 -3.08
CA ILE A 64 -2.16 -11.01 -3.73
C ILE A 64 -1.84 -11.16 -5.22
N CYS A 65 -1.16 -10.18 -5.80
CA CYS A 65 -0.71 -10.24 -7.18
C CYS A 65 0.56 -11.10 -7.30
N GLY A 66 0.87 -11.57 -8.51
CA GLY A 66 2.05 -12.41 -8.74
C GLY A 66 3.34 -11.60 -8.85
N GLU A 67 3.21 -10.31 -9.11
CA GLU A 67 4.28 -9.36 -9.33
C GLU A 67 4.93 -8.92 -8.02
N MET A 68 6.22 -8.63 -8.09
CA MET A 68 6.95 -8.03 -6.98
C MET A 68 6.66 -6.53 -6.90
N MET A 69 6.35 -6.05 -5.71
CA MET A 69 5.93 -4.67 -5.48
C MET A 69 6.73 -3.99 -4.38
N GLU A 70 6.94 -2.69 -4.51
CA GLU A 70 7.45 -1.83 -3.44
C GLU A 70 6.26 -1.18 -2.73
N VAL A 71 6.23 -1.33 -1.40
CA VAL A 71 5.12 -0.90 -0.56
C VAL A 71 5.61 0.09 0.48
N LYS A 72 4.95 1.25 0.54
CA LYS A 72 5.09 2.24 1.61
C LYS A 72 3.85 2.21 2.47
N MET A 73 4.01 2.27 3.79
CA MET A 73 2.88 2.24 4.73
C MET A 73 3.06 3.24 5.86
N ALA A 74 1.93 3.72 6.38
CA ALA A 74 1.87 4.53 7.60
C ALA A 74 0.65 4.16 8.45
N MET A 75 0.78 4.26 9.76
CA MET A 75 -0.26 3.96 10.75
C MET A 75 -0.56 5.22 11.58
N GLU A 76 -1.84 5.54 11.80
CA GLU A 76 -2.21 6.71 12.61
C GLU A 76 -2.18 6.35 14.11
N GLU A 77 -1.39 7.12 14.85
CA GLU A 77 -1.35 7.12 16.32
C GLU A 77 -2.52 7.96 16.88
N ASP A 78 -2.89 7.76 18.14
CA ASP A 78 -4.05 8.40 18.81
C ASP A 78 -3.95 9.93 18.89
N ASN A 79 -2.74 10.46 18.87
CA ASN A 79 -2.43 11.89 18.80
C ASN A 79 -2.53 12.46 17.37
N GLY A 80 -2.99 11.66 16.40
CA GLY A 80 -3.14 12.06 15.00
C GLY A 80 -1.83 12.04 14.20
N THR A 81 -0.67 11.71 14.79
CA THR A 81 0.57 11.59 14.03
C THR A 81 0.63 10.28 13.25
N TRP A 82 1.39 10.29 12.16
CA TRP A 82 1.58 9.10 11.33
C TRP A 82 2.92 8.44 11.65
N ARG A 83 2.86 7.20 12.16
CA ARG A 83 4.03 6.32 12.22
C ARG A 83 4.28 5.74 10.85
N THR A 84 5.36 6.15 10.21
CA THR A 84 5.75 5.67 8.89
C THR A 84 6.66 4.44 8.97
N PHE A 85 6.61 3.63 7.91
CA PHE A 85 7.47 2.45 7.75
C PHE A 85 8.33 2.62 6.49
N PRO A 86 9.57 2.09 6.48
CA PRO A 86 10.41 2.14 5.28
C PRO A 86 9.71 1.40 4.13
N VAL A 87 10.06 1.79 2.89
CA VAL A 87 9.60 1.06 1.71
C VAL A 87 10.10 -0.37 1.80
N LYS A 88 9.20 -1.34 1.60
CA LYS A 88 9.53 -2.76 1.61
C LYS A 88 9.08 -3.40 0.30
N THR A 89 9.93 -4.27 -0.23
CA THR A 89 9.58 -5.12 -1.37
C THR A 89 8.80 -6.35 -0.90
N LEU A 90 7.68 -6.66 -1.56
CA LEU A 90 6.88 -7.85 -1.34
C LEU A 90 6.77 -8.65 -2.63
N ALA A 91 7.20 -9.91 -2.61
CA ALA A 91 6.88 -10.84 -3.69
C ALA A 91 5.39 -11.23 -3.64
N GLY A 92 4.89 -11.89 -4.69
CA GLY A 92 3.52 -12.39 -4.69
C GLY A 92 3.28 -13.37 -3.56
N GLY A 93 2.23 -13.12 -2.77
CA GLY A 93 1.89 -13.89 -1.59
C GLY A 93 2.56 -13.44 -0.29
N ASP A 94 3.61 -12.60 -0.35
CA ASP A 94 4.31 -12.09 0.83
C ASP A 94 3.45 -11.14 1.64
N THR A 95 3.78 -11.02 2.93
CA THR A 95 3.08 -10.16 3.88
C THR A 95 4.05 -9.16 4.54
N MET A 96 3.58 -7.93 4.72
CA MET A 96 4.22 -6.90 5.53
C MET A 96 3.38 -6.66 6.78
N SER A 97 4.04 -6.55 7.93
CA SER A 97 3.37 -6.17 9.17
C SER A 97 3.83 -4.80 9.64
N VAL A 98 2.85 -3.98 10.00
CA VAL A 98 3.01 -2.60 10.49
C VAL A 98 2.17 -2.41 11.74
N PHE A 99 2.53 -1.43 12.57
CA PHE A 99 1.88 -1.21 13.86
C PHE A 99 1.78 0.27 14.22
N ALA A 100 0.91 0.61 15.16
CA ALA A 100 0.89 1.87 15.91
C ALA A 100 0.92 1.54 17.40
N CYS A 101 1.66 2.31 18.20
CA CYS A 101 1.78 2.03 19.64
C CYS A 101 0.50 2.38 20.40
N ARG A 102 -0.18 3.43 19.95
CA ARG A 102 -1.50 3.86 20.38
C ARG A 102 -2.35 4.00 19.14
N GLY A 103 -2.73 2.87 18.56
CA GLY A 103 -3.39 2.87 17.27
C GLY A 103 -4.81 3.43 17.30
N THR A 104 -5.25 3.95 16.16
CA THR A 104 -6.65 4.34 15.93
C THR A 104 -7.42 3.33 15.07
N GLY A 105 -6.73 2.32 14.53
CA GLY A 105 -7.28 1.40 13.54
C GLY A 105 -7.02 1.83 12.08
N LYS A 106 -6.62 3.08 11.84
CA LYS A 106 -6.42 3.63 10.50
C LYS A 106 -4.98 3.50 10.02
N TYR A 107 -4.84 3.34 8.71
CA TYR A 107 -3.57 3.17 8.04
C TYR A 107 -3.67 3.65 6.59
N LEU A 108 -2.54 4.04 6.04
CA LEU A 108 -2.35 4.41 4.64
C LEU A 108 -1.33 3.48 4.01
N TYR A 109 -1.47 3.25 2.71
CA TYR A 109 -0.51 2.48 1.93
C TYR A 109 -0.41 3.02 0.51
N TRP A 110 0.79 2.91 -0.03
CA TRP A 110 1.11 3.20 -1.43
C TRP A 110 1.90 2.02 -1.97
N ALA A 111 1.66 1.70 -3.23
CA ALA A 111 2.30 0.57 -3.86
C ALA A 111 2.65 0.91 -5.29
N ARG A 112 3.78 0.37 -5.74
CA ARG A 112 4.18 0.37 -7.15
C ARG A 112 4.84 -0.96 -7.47
N ARG A 113 4.92 -1.31 -8.74
CA ARG A 113 5.74 -2.43 -9.18
C ARG A 113 7.22 -2.11 -8.93
N VAL A 114 8.02 -3.12 -8.60
CA VAL A 114 9.47 -2.94 -8.51
C VAL A 114 10.02 -2.42 -9.84
N ASN A 115 10.90 -1.41 -9.77
CA ASN A 115 11.50 -0.69 -10.91
C ASN A 115 10.53 0.17 -11.73
N ASP A 116 9.29 0.35 -11.27
CA ASP A 116 8.42 1.39 -11.82
C ASP A 116 8.93 2.77 -11.37
N THR A 117 9.34 3.58 -12.34
CA THR A 117 9.88 4.93 -12.11
C THR A 117 8.85 6.03 -12.35
N GLU A 118 7.67 5.67 -12.87
CA GLU A 118 6.58 6.61 -13.14
C GLU A 118 5.85 6.98 -11.85
N ILE A 119 5.73 6.00 -10.93
CA ILE A 119 5.12 6.20 -9.62
C ILE A 119 6.20 6.50 -8.58
N VAL A 120 6.16 7.68 -7.96
CA VAL A 120 7.03 8.03 -6.82
C VAL A 120 6.31 7.72 -5.51
N LEU A 121 6.87 6.81 -4.72
CA LEU A 121 6.35 6.54 -3.38
C LEU A 121 6.64 7.73 -2.46
N PRO A 122 5.69 8.14 -1.59
CA PRO A 122 5.87 9.31 -0.75
C PRO A 122 6.97 9.08 0.29
N SER A 123 7.73 10.13 0.57
CA SER A 123 8.65 10.18 1.70
C SER A 123 7.89 10.31 3.02
N ASP A 124 8.59 10.11 4.14
CA ASP A 124 8.00 10.33 5.47
C ASP A 124 7.51 11.78 5.65
N GLY A 125 8.27 12.74 5.11
CA GLY A 125 7.90 14.16 5.14
C GLY A 125 6.65 14.45 4.31
N ASP A 126 6.51 13.82 3.14
CA ASP A 126 5.32 13.99 2.29
C ASP A 126 4.07 13.47 2.99
N ILE A 127 4.17 12.32 3.67
CA ILE A 127 3.05 11.73 4.42
C ILE A 127 2.63 12.65 5.57
N VAL A 128 3.58 13.12 6.38
CA VAL A 128 3.28 14.00 7.52
C VAL A 128 2.70 15.35 7.05
N SER A 129 3.18 15.88 5.92
CA SER A 129 2.70 17.13 5.34
C SER A 129 1.31 17.00 4.73
N ALA A 130 1.04 15.93 3.98
CA ALA A 130 -0.25 15.70 3.31
C ALA A 130 -1.36 15.27 4.28
N TYR A 131 -1.00 14.61 5.37
CA TYR A 131 -1.93 14.13 6.39
C TYR A 131 -1.55 14.68 7.78
N PRO A 132 -1.69 16.00 8.00
CA PRO A 132 -1.40 16.57 9.30
C PRO A 132 -2.35 15.99 10.36
N GLY A 133 -1.80 15.69 11.53
CA GLY A 133 -2.59 15.30 12.70
C GLY A 133 -3.56 16.40 13.13
N LYS A 134 -4.54 16.02 13.95
CA LYS A 134 -5.54 16.95 14.50
C LYS A 134 -4.95 17.86 15.58
#